data_AF-A0A7C0ZG91-F1
#
_entry.id   AF-A0A7C0ZG91-F1
#
_cell.length_a   1.000
_cell.length_b   1.000
_cell.length_c   1.000
_cell.angle_alpha   90.00
_cell.angle_beta   90.00
_cell.angle_gamma   90.00
#
_symmetry.space_group_name_H-M   'P 1'
#
loop_
_entity.id
_entity.type
_entity.pdbx_description
1 polymer ?
#
loop_
_entity_poly.entity_id
_entity_poly.type
_entity_poly.pdbx_seq_one_letter_code
_entity_poly.pdbx_strand_id
1 'polypeptide(L)' 'MSTRVSEELLREAVRFHGHLGPFLALGLKAGLYAVEVLGRDPFKMKAVVGTEPRPPRSCFVDG' A
#
# COMPACT_ATOMS: atom_id res chain seq x y z
N MET A 1 -5.89 -5.82 15.63
CA MET A 1 -4.73 -5.23 16.35
C MET A 1 -4.28 -4.01 15.56
N SER A 2 -3.39 -3.13 16.06
CA SER A 2 -3.00 -1.93 15.30
C SER A 2 -2.16 -2.31 14.08
N THR A 3 -2.72 -2.24 12.88
CA THR A 3 -2.00 -2.42 11.60
C THR A 3 -1.09 -1.22 11.37
N ARG A 4 0.08 -1.22 12.01
CA ARG A 4 1.07 -0.14 11.88
C ARG A 4 1.98 -0.42 10.69
N VAL A 5 2.17 0.58 9.84
CA VAL A 5 3.23 0.60 8.84
C VAL A 5 4.56 0.69 9.60
N SER A 6 5.46 -0.27 9.42
CA SER A 6 6.80 -0.19 10.03
C SER A 6 7.65 0.84 9.31
N GLU A 7 8.60 1.44 10.02
CA GLU A 7 9.54 2.42 9.44
C GLU A 7 10.36 1.82 8.29
N GLU A 8 10.70 0.53 8.38
CA GLU A 8 11.40 -0.18 7.30
C GLU A 8 10.52 -0.36 6.06
N LEU A 9 9.27 -0.79 6.24
CA LEU A 9 8.32 -0.93 5.13
C LEU A 9 8.06 0.43 4.47
N LEU A 10 7.90 1.49 5.26
CA LEU A 10 7.70 2.84 4.74
C LEU A 10 8.91 3.32 3.93
N ARG A 11 10.13 3.08 4.41
CA ARG A 11 11.36 3.39 3.67
C ARG A 11 11.43 2.64 2.34
N GLU A 12 11.16 1.35 2.33
CA GLU A 12 11.18 0.56 1.10
C GLU A 12 10.09 0.98 0.11
N ALA A 13 8.88 1.29 0.61
CA ALA A 13 7.81 1.82 -0.23
C ALA A 13 8.18 3.17 -0.86
N VAL A 14 8.82 4.06 -0.10
CA VAL A 14 9.33 5.35 -0.62
C VAL A 14 10.44 5.12 -1.64
N ARG A 15 11.35 4.16 -1.43
CA ARG A 15 12.39 3.81 -2.41
C ARG A 15 11.80 3.26 -3.71
N PHE A 16 10.77 2.42 -3.61
CA PHE A 16 10.07 1.86 -4.77
C PHE A 16 9.28 2.93 -5.53
N HIS A 17 8.47 3.72 -4.82
CA HIS A 17 7.60 4.74 -5.41
C HIS A 17 8.37 6.01 -5.85
N GLY A 18 9.50 6.30 -5.21
CA GLY A 18 10.37 7.45 -5.45
C GLY A 18 10.15 8.64 -4.51
N HIS A 19 9.02 8.73 -3.81
CA HIS A 19 8.78 9.78 -2.81
C HIS A 19 7.74 9.33 -1.76
N LEU A 20 7.68 10.07 -0.64
CA LEU A 20 6.62 9.88 0.35
C LEU A 20 5.42 10.76 0.00
N GLY A 21 4.25 10.13 -0.15
CA GLY A 21 2.99 10.82 -0.38
C GLY A 21 1.85 10.23 0.46
N PRO A 22 0.78 11.01 0.72
CA PRO A 22 -0.34 10.55 1.52
C PRO A 22 -1.06 9.34 0.90
N PHE A 23 -1.19 9.29 -0.43
CA PHE A 23 -1.84 8.17 -1.11
C PHE A 23 -1.01 6.87 -1.07
N LEU A 24 0.32 6.96 -1.16
CA LEU A 24 1.21 5.81 -0.92
C LEU A 24 1.01 5.26 0.49
N ALA A 25 1.01 6.14 1.50
CA ALA A 25 0.82 5.74 2.90
C ALA A 25 -0.57 5.13 3.16
N LEU A 26 -1.61 5.62 2.46
CA LEU A 26 -2.95 5.05 2.52
C LEU A 26 -3.02 3.67 1.84
N GLY A 27 -2.36 3.49 0.69
CA GLY A 27 -2.22 2.19 0.01
C GLY A 27 -1.61 1.14 0.93
N LEU A 28 -0.45 1.47 1.53
CA LEU A 28 0.26 0.59 2.47
C LEU A 28 -0.64 0.14 3.63
N LYS A 29 -1.38 1.08 4.21
CA LYS A 29 -2.33 0.76 5.29
C LYS A 29 -3.45 -0.16 4.81
N ALA A 30 -4.00 0.09 3.63
CA ALA A 30 -5.05 -0.75 3.06
C ALA A 30 -4.54 -2.17 2.74
N GLY A 31 -3.36 -2.30 2.15
CA GLY A 31 -2.73 -3.59 1.87
C GLY A 31 -2.42 -4.38 3.15
N LEU A 32 -1.84 -3.73 4.17
CA LEU A 32 -1.59 -4.36 5.46
C LEU A 32 -2.89 -4.81 6.15
N TYR A 33 -3.95 -3.98 6.09
CA TYR A 33 -5.26 -4.35 6.63
C TYR A 33 -5.87 -5.53 5.88
N ALA A 34 -5.74 -5.57 4.55
CA ALA A 34 -6.18 -6.72 3.76
C ALA A 34 -5.44 -8.01 4.15
N VAL A 35 -4.13 -7.94 4.41
CA VAL A 35 -3.35 -9.08 4.92
C VAL A 35 -3.82 -9.52 6.32
N GLU A 36 -4.15 -8.58 7.21
CA GLU A 36 -4.68 -8.89 8.55
C GLU A 36 -6.03 -9.61 8.46
N VAL A 37 -6.93 -9.16 7.57
CA VAL A 37 -8.30 -9.67 7.45
C VAL A 37 -8.38 -10.97 6.63
N LEU A 38 -7.62 -11.06 5.54
CA LEU A 38 -7.74 -12.15 4.55
C LEU A 38 -6.61 -13.19 4.67
N GLY A 39 -5.56 -12.90 5.46
CA GLY A 39 -4.33 -13.66 5.49
C GLY A 39 -3.38 -13.31 4.35
N ARG A 40 -2.11 -13.70 4.49
CA ARG A 40 -1.06 -13.46 3.48
C ARG A 40 -0.93 -14.65 2.54
N ASP A 41 -1.33 -14.49 1.28
CA ASP A 41 -1.00 -15.43 0.19
C ASP A 41 -0.56 -14.64 -1.06
N PRO A 42 0.76 -14.39 -1.24
CA PRO A 42 1.26 -13.57 -2.33
C PRO A 42 0.93 -14.08 -3.74
N PHE A 43 0.58 -15.37 -3.88
CA PHE A 43 0.31 -15.99 -5.18
C PHE A 43 -1.19 -16.04 -5.51
N LYS A 44 -2.07 -15.82 -4.54
CA LYS A 44 -3.54 -15.85 -4.74
C LYS A 44 -4.22 -14.52 -4.50
N MET A 45 -3.58 -13.61 -3.74
CA MET A 45 -4.13 -12.29 -3.49
C MET A 45 -4.21 -11.47 -4.78
N LYS A 46 -5.33 -10.79 -4.96
CA LYS A 46 -5.57 -9.85 -6.06
C LYS A 46 -6.13 -8.57 -5.48
N ALA A 47 -5.69 -7.43 -6.00
CA ALA A 47 -6.23 -6.12 -5.67
C ALA A 47 -6.84 -5.49 -6.92
N VAL A 48 -8.02 -4.89 -6.77
CA VAL A 48 -8.66 -4.06 -7.79
C VAL A 48 -8.72 -2.65 -7.23
N VAL A 49 -7.99 -1.72 -7.84
CA VAL A 49 -7.89 -0.34 -7.37
C VAL A 49 -8.60 0.58 -8.34
N GLY A 50 -9.74 1.13 -7.92
CA GLY A 50 -10.46 2.16 -8.67
C GLY A 50 -9.88 3.54 -8.37
N THR A 51 -9.06 4.06 -9.27
CA THR A 51 -8.42 5.37 -9.10
C THR A 51 -8.22 6.06 -10.46
N GLU A 52 -8.02 7.37 -10.44
CA GLU A 52 -7.59 8.08 -11.65
C GLU A 52 -6.15 7.68 -11.99
N PRO A 53 -5.78 7.58 -13.29
CA PRO A 53 -4.46 7.10 -13.71
C PRO A 53 -3.35 8.16 -13.56
N ARG A 54 -3.55 9.15 -12.69
CA ARG A 54 -2.63 10.27 -12.48
C ARG A 54 -2.36 10.49 -10.99
N PRO A 55 -1.12 10.88 -10.64
CA PRO A 55 -0.81 11.33 -9.28
C PRO A 55 -1.71 12.51 -8.86
N PRO A 56 -1.99 12.65 -7.55
CA PRO A 56 -1.48 11.80 -6.47
C PRO A 56 -2.37 10.58 -6.18
N ARG A 57 -3.58 10.49 -6.76
CA ARG A 57 -4.54 9.40 -6.47
C ARG A 57 -4.04 8.03 -6.93
N SER A 58 -3.33 7.96 -8.06
CA SER A 58 -2.78 6.71 -8.56
C SER A 58 -1.70 6.12 -7.65
N CYS A 59 -1.00 6.94 -6.87
CA CYS A 59 0.07 6.49 -5.96
C CYS A 59 -0.42 5.49 -4.90
N PHE A 60 -1.73 5.40 -4.68
CA PHE A 60 -2.33 4.38 -3.82
C PHE A 60 -2.05 2.95 -4.31
N VAL A 61 -1.91 2.73 -5.63
CA VAL A 61 -1.66 1.40 -6.18
C VAL A 61 -0.27 0.85 -5.84
N ASP A 62 0.69 1.75 -5.60
CA ASP A 62 2.07 1.39 -5.28
C ASP A 62 2.27 1.09 -3.79
N GLY A 63 1.31 1.46 -2.94
CA GLY A 63 1.30 1.17 -1.51
C GLY A 63 0.48 -0.07 -1.22
#